data_AF-A0A0N0MS67-F1
#
_entry.id   AF-A0A0N0MS67-F1
#
_cell.length_a   1.000
_cell.length_b   1.000
_cell.length_c   1.000
_cell.angle_alpha   90.00
_cell.angle_beta   90.00
_cell.angle_gamma   90.00
#
_symmetry.space_group_name_H-M   'P 1'
#
loop_
_entity.id
_entity.type
_entity.pdbx_description
1 polymer ?
#
loop_
_entity_poly.entity_id
_entity_poly.type
_entity_poly.pdbx_seq_one_letter_code
_entity_poly.pdbx_strand_id
1 'polypeptide(L)' 'MRMKARSALKAQNPASDPAVDFALVEALRTEISGKFRQGGIRVESAAAGFALGRRWNDSGGRFTRSPTFPAT' A
#
# COMPACT_ATOMS: atom_id res chain seq x y z
N MET A 1 2.91 -7.18 -0.16
CA MET A 1 3.45 -8.45 0.35
C MET A 1 2.58 -9.61 -0.11
N ARG A 2 3.15 -10.81 -0.15
CA ARG A 2 2.44 -12.05 -0.49
C ARG A 2 2.83 -13.14 0.48
N MET A 3 1.84 -13.90 0.93
CA MET A 3 2.04 -15.17 1.62
C MET A 3 1.89 -16.28 0.59
N LYS A 4 2.75 -17.30 0.64
CA LYS A 4 2.68 -18.45 -0.27
C LYS A 4 2.41 -19.73 0.50
N ALA A 5 1.51 -20.55 -0.02
CA ALA A 5 1.28 -21.89 0.48
C ALA A 5 2.53 -22.76 0.27
N ARG A 6 3.00 -23.40 1.35
CA ARG A 6 4.18 -24.30 1.31
C ARG A 6 3.85 -25.73 0.89
N SER A 7 2.56 -26.07 0.90
CA SER A 7 1.95 -27.34 0.47
C SER A 7 0.54 -27.03 -0.01
N ALA A 8 -0.13 -27.97 -0.68
CA ALA A 8 -1.58 -27.86 -0.82
C ALA A 8 -2.22 -27.89 0.59
N LEU A 9 -3.19 -27.02 0.85
CA LEU A 9 -3.92 -26.99 2.13
C LEU A 9 -5.35 -26.49 1.95
N LYS A 10 -6.21 -26.86 2.91
CA LYS A 10 -7.57 -26.34 3.05
C LYS A 10 -7.64 -25.46 4.29
N ALA A 11 -7.82 -24.15 4.11
CA ALA A 11 -7.99 -23.21 5.21
C ALA A 11 -9.47 -23.15 5.60
N GLN A 12 -9.80 -23.40 6.87
CA GLN A 12 -11.16 -23.34 7.40
C GLN A 12 -11.35 -22.11 8.27
N ASN A 13 -12.45 -21.38 8.06
CA ASN A 13 -12.88 -20.31 8.97
C ASN A 13 -14.10 -20.75 9.78
N PRO A 14 -13.95 -21.12 11.06
CA PRO A 14 -15.05 -21.63 11.88
C PRO A 14 -16.15 -20.59 12.15
N ALA A 15 -15.87 -19.30 11.98
CA ALA A 15 -16.85 -18.23 12.21
C ALA A 15 -17.82 -18.02 11.04
N SER A 16 -17.48 -18.47 9.83
CA SER A 16 -18.33 -18.26 8.63
C SER A 16 -18.65 -19.55 7.85
N ASP A 17 -18.02 -20.67 8.21
CA ASP A 17 -18.08 -21.98 7.53
C ASP A 17 -17.48 -22.10 6.10
N PRO A 18 -16.88 -21.08 5.44
CA PRO A 18 -16.20 -21.33 4.19
C PRO A 18 -14.88 -22.05 4.46
N ALA A 19 -14.63 -23.07 3.66
CA ALA A 19 -13.31 -23.63 3.49
C ALA A 19 -12.77 -23.19 2.13
N VAL A 20 -11.50 -22.77 2.10
CA VAL A 20 -10.80 -22.35 0.89
C VAL A 20 -9.60 -23.24 0.68
N ASP A 21 -9.50 -23.81 -0.52
CA ASP A 21 -8.35 -24.59 -0.93
C ASP A 21 -7.26 -23.67 -1.49
N PHE A 22 -6.01 -23.96 -1.12
CA PHE A 22 -4.81 -23.36 -1.69
C PHE A 22 -3.95 -24.45 -2.31
N ALA A 23 -3.53 -24.26 -3.56
CA ALA A 23 -2.55 -25.12 -4.21
C ALA A 23 -1.13 -24.85 -3.67
N LEU A 24 -0.21 -25.81 -3.86
CA LEU A 24 1.21 -25.59 -3.59
C LEU A 24 1.69 -24.35 -4.36
N VAL A 25 2.50 -23.51 -3.70
CA VAL A 25 3.04 -22.22 -4.18
C VAL A 25 2.01 -21.14 -4.55
N GLU A 26 0.71 -21.40 -4.40
CA GLU A 26 -0.32 -20.39 -4.55
C GLU A 26 -0.09 -19.22 -3.59
N ALA A 27 -0.30 -18.00 -4.08
CA ALA A 27 0.09 -16.79 -3.38
C ALA A 27 -1.10 -15.88 -3.09
N LEU A 28 -1.35 -15.62 -1.81
CA LEU A 28 -2.31 -14.62 -1.35
C LEU A 28 -1.64 -13.27 -1.18
N ARG A 29 -2.21 -12.21 -1.78
CA ARG A 29 -1.73 -10.84 -1.58
C ARG A 29 -2.27 -10.32 -0.25
N THR A 30 -1.37 -10.07 0.69
CA THR A 30 -1.72 -9.61 2.04
C THR A 30 -1.57 -8.10 2.22
N GLU A 31 -0.75 -7.45 1.38
CA GLU A 31 -0.46 -6.03 1.54
C GLU A 31 -0.03 -5.37 0.24
N ILE A 32 -0.24 -4.06 0.15
CA ILE A 32 0.37 -3.16 -0.83
C ILE A 32 0.90 -1.95 -0.09
N SER A 33 2.19 -1.64 -0.28
CA SER A 33 2.79 -0.41 0.22
C SER A 33 3.31 0.40 -0.96
N GLY A 34 2.51 1.39 -1.39
CA GLY A 34 2.89 2.32 -2.44
C GLY A 34 4.11 3.14 -2.01
N LYS A 35 5.07 3.33 -2.94
CA LYS A 35 6.25 4.15 -2.71
C LYS A 35 6.22 5.33 -3.66
N PHE A 36 6.53 6.50 -3.11
CA PHE A 36 6.32 7.75 -3.81
C PHE A 36 7.63 8.32 -4.33
N ARG A 37 7.58 8.89 -5.53
CA ARG A 37 8.60 9.82 -6.01
C ARG A 37 8.11 11.23 -5.74
N GLN A 38 9.03 12.13 -5.36
CA GLN A 38 8.67 13.52 -5.02
C GLN A 38 7.90 14.24 -6.15
N GLY A 39 8.28 14.02 -7.41
CA GLY A 39 7.55 14.57 -8.56
C GLY A 39 6.12 14.03 -8.68
N GLY A 40 5.92 12.74 -8.37
CA GLY A 40 4.60 12.09 -8.39
C GLY A 40 3.65 12.67 -7.35
N ILE A 41 4.13 12.89 -6.12
CA ILE A 41 3.33 13.52 -5.06
C ILE A 41 2.79 14.88 -5.52
N ARG A 42 3.59 15.68 -6.24
CA ARG A 42 3.16 16.97 -6.78
C ARG A 42 2.07 16.84 -7.84
N VAL A 43 2.24 15.93 -8.78
CA VAL A 43 1.25 15.70 -9.84
C VAL A 43 -0.06 15.17 -9.25
N GLU A 44 0.01 14.17 -8.38
CA GLU A 44 -1.17 13.58 -7.75
C GLU A 44 -1.90 14.57 -6.84
N SER A 45 -1.17 15.40 -6.08
CA SER A 45 -1.79 16.44 -5.25
C SER A 45 -2.50 17.49 -6.10
N ALA A 46 -1.87 17.97 -7.18
CA ALA A 46 -2.48 18.94 -8.08
C ALA A 46 -3.72 18.36 -8.78
N ALA A 47 -3.66 17.10 -9.23
CA ALA A 47 -4.80 16.39 -9.80
C ALA A 47 -5.96 16.25 -8.80
N ALA A 48 -5.66 16.14 -7.50
CA ALA A 48 -6.64 16.12 -6.43
C ALA A 48 -7.12 17.53 -6.00
N GLY A 49 -6.71 18.60 -6.67
CA GLY A 49 -7.12 19.98 -6.34
C GLY A 49 -6.36 20.59 -5.16
N PHE A 50 -5.13 20.13 -4.90
CA PHE A 50 -4.31 20.64 -3.80
C PHE A 50 -2.96 21.21 -4.26
N ALA A 51 -2.62 22.39 -3.73
CA ALA A 51 -1.29 22.96 -3.81
C ALA A 51 -0.39 22.38 -2.70
N LEU A 52 0.87 22.08 -3.03
CA LEU A 52 1.87 21.60 -2.07
C LEU A 52 2.56 22.76 -1.35
N GLY A 53 2.65 22.64 -0.02
CA GLY A 53 3.50 23.50 0.79
C GLY A 53 4.96 23.04 0.87
N ARG A 54 5.70 23.60 1.83
CA ARG A 54 7.09 23.22 2.09
C ARG A 54 7.19 21.74 2.46
N ARG A 55 8.22 21.08 1.94
CA ARG A 55 8.53 19.69 2.23
C ARG A 55 9.59 19.56 3.33
N TRP A 56 9.42 18.56 4.18
CA TRP A 56 10.44 18.11 5.13
C TRP A 56 10.73 16.63 4.93
N ASN A 57 12.01 16.27 4.98
CA ASN A 57 12.45 14.89 5.02
C ASN A 57 13.01 14.58 6.41
N ASP A 58 12.95 13.32 6.82
CA ASP A 58 13.77 12.87 7.95
C ASP A 58 15.26 12.95 7.58
N SER A 59 16.14 12.92 8.58
CA SER A 59 17.60 13.00 8.38
C SER A 59 18.16 11.88 7.48
N GLY A 60 17.49 10.72 7.47
CA GLY A 60 17.84 9.60 6.60
C GLY A 60 17.26 9.66 5.19
N GLY A 61 16.43 10.66 4.87
CA GLY A 61 15.79 10.80 3.56
C GLY A 61 14.85 9.64 3.19
N ARG A 62 14.36 8.89 4.17
CA ARG A 62 13.48 7.72 3.99
C ARG A 62 12.01 8.08 3.98
N PHE A 63 11.65 9.15 4.67
CA PHE A 63 10.28 9.64 4.79
C PHE A 63 10.21 11.14 4.52
N THR A 64 9.07 11.53 3.98
CA THR A 64 8.77 12.89 3.59
C THR A 64 7.42 13.29 4.14
N ARG A 65 7.34 14.47 4.77
CA ARG A 65 6.09 15.15 5.08
C ARG A 65 5.90 16.33 4.14
N SER A 66 4.71 16.42 3.54
CA SER A 66 4.30 17.53 2.69
C SER A 66 2.88 17.98 3.06
N PRO A 67 2.68 19.16 3.67
CA PRO A 67 1.36 19.72 3.88
C PRO A 67 0.80 20.19 2.54
N THR A 68 -0.50 20.03 2.38
CA THR A 68 -1.25 20.45 1.20
C THR A 68 -2.35 21.42 1.59
N PHE A 69 -2.68 22.33 0.66
CA PHE A 69 -3.74 23.31 0.82
C PHE A 69 -4.66 23.25 -0.41
N PRO A 70 -5.96 23.51 -0.28
CA PRO A 70 -6.84 23.59 -1.45
C PRO A 70 -6.25 24.56 -2.49
N ALA A 71 -6.15 24.09 -3.74
CA ALA A 71 -5.87 24.97 -4.86
C ALA A 71 -7.12 25.80 -5.10
N THR A 72 -6.97 27.13 -5.06
CA THR A 72 -8.05 28.09 -5.26
C THR A 72 -8.52 28.09 -6.70
#